data_AF-A0A067C2Q3-F1
#
_entry.id   AF-A0A067C2Q3-F1
#
_cell.length_a   1.000
_cell.length_b   1.000
_cell.length_c   1.000
_cell.angle_alpha   90.00
_cell.angle_beta   90.00
_cell.angle_gamma   90.00
#
_symmetry.space_group_name_H-M   'P 1'
#
loop_
_entity.id
_entity.type
_entity.pdbx_description
1 polymer ?
#
loop_
_entity_poly.entity_id
_entity_poly.type
_entity_poly.pdbx_seq_one_letter_code
_entity_poly.pdbx_strand_id
1 'polypeptide(L)'
;MAAVAQEMGVCITLMKKICRKNGLSRWPHRRIRSLVNRITSLQAVGDTVVEKVEKARFVAHIASLRRELSDVIHNPNGKSRKAQEYERRKDSSAGDSMSDDTTLSDDGSKHAEMDLSCFERL
;
A
#
# COMPACT_ATOMS: atom_id res chain seq x y z
N MET A 1 17.71 -5.22 -4.68
CA MET A 1 17.99 -6.51 -5.35
C MET A 1 19.43 -6.62 -5.82
N ALA A 2 20.03 -5.57 -6.41
CA ALA A 2 21.46 -5.58 -6.77
C ALA A 2 22.39 -5.81 -5.56
N ALA A 3 22.23 -5.02 -4.49
CA ALA A 3 23.00 -5.19 -3.25
C ALA A 3 22.88 -6.61 -2.67
N VAL A 4 21.64 -7.12 -2.54
CA VAL A 4 21.37 -8.49 -2.05
C VAL A 4 22.05 -9.56 -2.92
N ALA A 5 22.08 -9.39 -4.24
CA ALA A 5 22.74 -10.34 -5.13
C ALA A 5 24.26 -10.34 -4.94
N GLN A 6 24.85 -9.16 -4.74
CA GLN A 6 26.28 -9.00 -4.46
C GLN A 6 26.67 -9.62 -3.10
N GLU A 7 25.86 -9.41 -2.06
CA GLU A 7 26.04 -10.03 -0.74
C GLU A 7 25.96 -11.56 -0.80
N MET A 8 25.07 -12.09 -1.63
CA MET A 8 24.90 -13.53 -1.84
C MET A 8 25.89 -14.11 -2.85
N GLY A 9 26.81 -13.31 -3.41
CA GLY A 9 27.82 -13.75 -4.38
C GLY A 9 27.26 -14.26 -5.72
N VAL A 10 26.03 -13.87 -6.09
CA VAL A 10 25.36 -14.34 -7.31
C VAL A 10 25.06 -13.19 -8.26
N CYS A 11 24.96 -13.51 -9.55
CA CYS A 11 24.50 -12.52 -10.53
C CYS A 11 23.00 -12.19 -10.34
N ILE A 12 22.64 -10.94 -10.63
CA ILE A 12 21.26 -10.44 -10.46
C ILE A 12 20.26 -11.27 -11.28
N THR A 13 20.67 -11.77 -12.44
CA THR A 13 19.83 -12.61 -13.32
C THR A 13 19.56 -13.98 -12.70
N LEU A 14 20.56 -14.63 -12.10
CA LEU A 14 20.38 -15.89 -11.37
C LEU A 14 19.48 -15.69 -10.15
N MET A 15 19.71 -14.62 -9.37
CA MET A 15 18.86 -14.26 -8.24
C MET A 15 17.40 -14.10 -8.68
N LYS A 16 17.14 -13.35 -9.76
CA LYS A 16 15.79 -13.21 -10.33
C LYS A 16 15.18 -14.54 -10.75
N LYS A 17 15.95 -15.44 -11.38
CA LYS A 17 15.49 -16.77 -11.77
C LYS A 17 15.05 -17.59 -10.55
N ILE A 18 15.87 -17.61 -9.49
CA ILE A 18 15.56 -18.32 -8.24
C ILE A 18 14.32 -17.70 -7.59
N CYS A 19 14.25 -16.38 -7.44
CA CYS A 19 13.08 -15.70 -6.86
C CYS A 19 11.79 -16.03 -7.62
N ARG A 20 11.80 -15.96 -8.96
CA ARG A 20 10.63 -16.28 -9.79
C ARG A 20 10.21 -17.75 -9.65
N LYS A 21 11.16 -18.68 -9.58
CA LYS A 21 10.88 -20.11 -9.34
C LYS A 21 10.19 -20.36 -7.99
N ASN A 22 10.52 -19.55 -6.98
CA ASN A 22 9.91 -19.62 -5.65
C ASN A 22 8.62 -18.77 -5.52
N GLY A 23 8.01 -18.36 -6.64
CA GLY A 23 6.74 -17.61 -6.63
C GLY A 23 6.88 -16.10 -6.40
N LEU A 24 8.10 -15.56 -6.30
CA LEU A 24 8.37 -14.12 -6.19
C LEU A 24 8.47 -13.49 -7.58
N SER A 25 7.32 -13.24 -8.21
CA SER A 25 7.23 -12.63 -9.54
C SER A 25 7.80 -11.20 -9.58
N ARG A 26 7.51 -10.41 -8.53
CA ARG A 26 7.90 -9.01 -8.37
C ARG A 26 8.45 -8.78 -6.97
N TRP A 27 9.55 -8.02 -6.89
CA TRP A 27 10.18 -7.74 -5.61
C TRP A 27 9.35 -6.73 -4.79
N PRO A 28 8.87 -7.08 -3.58
CA PRO A 28 7.95 -6.25 -2.78
C PRO A 28 8.62 -5.04 -2.12
N HIS A 29 9.94 -4.88 -2.26
CA HIS A 29 10.74 -3.83 -1.62
C HIS A 29 10.18 -2.42 -1.79
N ARG A 30 9.58 -2.09 -2.95
CA ARG A 30 8.95 -0.78 -3.14
C ARG A 30 7.78 -0.56 -2.18
N ARG A 31 6.92 -1.59 -2.02
CA ARG A 31 5.77 -1.56 -1.11
C ARG A 31 6.22 -1.56 0.35
N ILE A 32 7.18 -2.41 0.69
CA ILE A 32 7.80 -2.45 2.03
C ILE A 32 8.36 -1.08 2.40
N ARG A 33 9.13 -0.46 1.52
CA ARG A 33 9.71 0.88 1.76
C ARG A 33 8.65 1.94 1.99
N SER A 34 7.60 1.96 1.17
CA SER A 34 6.48 2.90 1.35
C SER A 34 5.79 2.71 2.71
N LEU A 35 5.51 1.47 3.11
CA LEU A 35 4.92 1.17 4.42
C LEU A 35 5.82 1.57 5.58
N VAL A 36 7.12 1.27 5.48
CA VAL A 36 8.11 1.66 6.50
C VAL A 36 8.18 3.19 6.62
N ASN A 37 8.27 3.92 5.51
CA ASN A 37 8.31 5.38 5.54
C ASN A 37 7.04 5.97 6.20
N ARG A 38 5.86 5.43 5.87
CA ARG A 38 4.60 5.85 6.51
C ARG A 38 4.61 5.57 8.02
N ILE A 39 5.08 4.39 8.43
CA ILE A 39 5.22 4.04 9.86
C ILE A 39 6.14 5.04 10.55
N THR A 40 7.33 5.30 10.01
CA THR A 40 8.31 6.22 10.60
C THR A 40 7.76 7.64 10.68
N SER A 41 7.10 8.13 9.63
CA SER A 41 6.47 9.46 9.63
C SER A 41 5.38 9.57 10.70
N LEU A 42 4.52 8.57 10.83
CA LEU A 42 3.44 8.55 11.84
C LEU A 42 3.99 8.40 13.25
N GLN A 43 5.09 7.67 13.44
CA GLN A 43 5.78 7.59 14.72
C GLN A 43 6.32 8.96 15.13
N ALA A 44 7.02 9.66 14.22
CA ALA A 44 7.55 10.99 14.50
C ALA A 44 6.46 11.98 14.89
N VAL A 45 5.31 11.97 14.18
CA VAL A 45 4.16 12.81 14.54
C VAL A 45 3.57 12.38 15.88
N GLY A 46 3.35 11.07 16.10
CA GLY A 46 2.80 10.54 17.34
C GLY A 46 3.66 10.79 18.59
N ASP A 47 4.97 10.98 18.42
CA ASP A 47 5.89 11.31 19.51
C ASP A 47 5.79 12.79 19.93
N THR A 48 5.41 13.68 19.01
CA THR A 48 5.18 15.11 19.31
C THR A 48 3.84 15.38 20.00
N VAL A 49 2.90 14.43 19.94
CA VAL A 49 1.55 14.58 20.49
C VAL A 49 1.54 14.29 21.99
N VAL A 50 1.13 15.28 22.77
CA VAL A 50 1.04 15.20 24.24
C VAL A 50 -0.29 14.57 24.68
N GLU A 51 -1.35 14.75 23.90
CA GLU A 51 -2.67 14.20 24.22
C GLU A 51 -2.69 12.67 24.12
N LYS A 52 -3.04 12.02 25.23
CA LYS A 52 -3.07 10.54 25.31
C LYS A 52 -4.06 9.91 24.33
N VAL A 53 -5.21 10.56 24.10
CA VAL A 53 -6.27 10.04 23.22
C VAL A 53 -5.81 10.05 21.77
N GLU A 54 -5.24 11.16 21.31
CA GLU A 54 -4.67 11.26 19.96
C GLU A 54 -3.48 10.32 19.77
N LYS A 55 -2.59 10.25 20.76
CA LYS A 55 -1.46 9.31 20.74
C LYS A 55 -1.92 7.85 20.59
N ALA A 56 -3.00 7.45 21.27
CA ALA A 56 -3.58 6.12 21.11
C ALA A 56 -4.08 5.85 19.69
N ARG A 57 -4.65 6.86 19.00
CA ARG A 57 -5.07 6.74 17.59
C ARG A 57 -3.88 6.53 16.66
N PHE A 58 -2.79 7.27 16.85
CA PHE A 58 -1.56 7.07 16.08
C PHE A 58 -0.98 5.68 16.29
N VAL A 59 -0.92 5.21 17.54
CA VAL A 59 -0.44 3.86 17.88
C VAL A 59 -1.29 2.78 17.21
N ALA A 60 -2.61 2.90 17.25
CA ALA A 60 -3.52 1.97 16.57
C ALA A 60 -3.30 1.96 15.05
N HIS A 61 -3.08 3.13 14.44
CA HIS A 61 -2.82 3.23 13.01
C HIS A 61 -1.46 2.64 12.62
N ILE A 62 -0.41 2.91 13.40
CA ILE A 62 0.92 2.31 13.24
C ILE A 62 0.83 0.78 13.36
N ALA A 63 0.06 0.26 14.32
CA ALA A 63 -0.13 -1.18 14.48
C ALA A 63 -0.81 -1.81 13.25
N SER A 64 -1.78 -1.12 12.63
CA SER A 64 -2.41 -1.56 11.38
C SER A 64 -1.41 -1.60 10.21
N LEU A 65 -0.58 -0.57 10.06
CA LEU A 65 0.45 -0.52 9.02
C LEU A 65 1.52 -1.60 9.21
N ARG A 66 1.89 -1.91 10.46
CA ARG A 66 2.82 -3.00 10.78
C ARG A 66 2.23 -4.37 10.42
N ARG A 67 0.93 -4.58 10.63
CA ARG A 67 0.23 -5.80 10.17
C ARG A 67 0.29 -5.93 8.65
N GLU A 68 -0.05 -4.87 7.92
CA GLU A 68 0.05 -4.91 6.44
C GLU A 68 1.49 -5.16 5.98
N LEU A 69 2.48 -4.57 6.65
CA LEU A 69 3.89 -4.83 6.35
C LEU A 69 4.23 -6.32 6.53
N SER A 70 3.77 -6.93 7.63
CA SER A 70 3.90 -8.37 7.87
C SER A 70 3.25 -9.18 6.75
N ASP A 71 2.05 -8.82 6.32
CA ASP A 71 1.34 -9.53 5.24
C ASP A 71 2.11 -9.46 3.92
N VAL A 72 2.75 -8.33 3.63
CA VAL A 72 3.59 -8.17 2.42
C VAL A 72 4.87 -8.99 2.50
N ILE A 73 5.40 -9.25 3.69
CA ILE A 73 6.58 -10.10 3.90
C ILE A 73 6.20 -11.58 3.74
N HIS A 74 5.07 -12.01 4.30
CA HIS A 74 4.60 -13.39 4.22
C HIS A 74 4.00 -13.73 2.86
N ASN A 75 3.27 -12.80 2.25
CA ASN A 75 2.71 -12.92 0.91
C ASN A 75 3.19 -11.77 -0.01
N PRO A 76 4.43 -11.86 -0.50
CA PRO A 76 5.05 -10.83 -1.34
C PRO A 76 4.44 -10.72 -2.74
N ASN A 77 3.64 -11.71 -3.17
CA ASN A 77 2.88 -11.65 -4.43
C ASN A 77 1.50 -10.99 -4.26
N GLY A 78 1.14 -10.57 -3.03
CA GLY A 78 -0.14 -9.94 -2.74
C GLY A 78 -0.34 -8.61 -3.48
N LYS A 79 -1.51 -8.45 -4.12
CA LYS A 79 -1.94 -7.18 -4.74
C LYS A 79 -1.94 -6.04 -3.71
N SER A 80 -1.70 -4.80 -4.17
CA SER A 80 -1.80 -3.59 -3.32
C SER A 80 -3.23 -3.41 -2.81
N ARG A 81 -3.41 -2.76 -1.63
CA ARG A 81 -4.75 -2.40 -1.12
C ARG A 81 -5.61 -1.67 -2.17
N LYS A 82 -5.03 -0.72 -2.91
CA LYS A 82 -5.73 -0.01 -4.01
C LYS A 82 -6.18 -0.95 -5.14
N ALA A 83 -5.38 -1.97 -5.45
CA ALA A 83 -5.73 -2.95 -6.47
C ALA A 83 -6.80 -3.93 -5.96
N GLN A 84 -6.80 -4.28 -4.68
CA GLN A 84 -7.87 -5.07 -4.06
C GLN A 84 -9.20 -4.32 -4.06
N GLU A 85 -9.16 -3.01 -3.79
CA GLU A 85 -10.36 -2.16 -3.77
C GLU A 85 -10.99 -2.02 -5.17
N TYR A 86 -10.19 -1.87 -6.22
CA TYR A 86 -10.69 -1.86 -7.60
C TYR A 86 -11.45 -3.14 -7.96
N GLU A 87 -10.90 -4.30 -7.62
CA GLU A 87 -11.56 -5.60 -7.87
C GLU A 87 -12.86 -5.72 -7.06
N ARG A 88 -12.86 -5.28 -5.79
CA ARG A 88 -14.08 -5.25 -4.97
C ARG A 88 -15.17 -4.36 -5.58
N ARG A 89 -14.80 -3.21 -6.16
CA ARG A 89 -15.76 -2.33 -6.85
C ARG A 89 -16.28 -2.95 -8.15
N LYS A 90 -15.44 -3.71 -8.84
CA LYS A 90 -15.81 -4.42 -10.08
C LYS A 90 -16.77 -5.58 -9.82
N ASP A 91 -16.54 -6.36 -8.77
CA ASP A 91 -17.44 -7.47 -8.38
C ASP A 91 -18.82 -6.96 -7.95
N SER A 92 -18.89 -5.80 -7.29
CA SER A 92 -20.17 -5.15 -6.94
C SER A 92 -20.96 -4.63 -8.15
N SER A 93 -20.31 -4.43 -9.31
CA SER A 93 -20.94 -3.94 -10.54
C SER A 93 -21.36 -5.04 -11.52
N ALA A 94 -21.10 -6.31 -11.22
CA ALA A 94 -21.43 -7.44 -12.09
C ALA A 94 -22.85 -8.02 -11.88
N GLY A 95 -23.73 -7.27 -11.21
CA GLY A 95 -25.04 -7.72 -10.75
C GLY A 95 -26.25 -6.91 -11.23
N ASP A 96 -26.16 -6.13 -12.31
CA ASP A 96 -27.37 -5.60 -12.94
C ASP A 96 -27.26 -5.57 -14.47
N SER A 97 -28.26 -6.20 -15.09
CA SER A 97 -28.48 -6.16 -16.53
C SER A 97 -29.40 -4.98 -16.85
N MET A 98 -29.04 -4.22 -17.89
CA MET A 98 -29.96 -3.53 -18.80
C MET A 98 -30.65 -2.24 -18.31
N SER A 99 -30.11 -1.07 -18.71
CA SER A 99 -30.85 -0.06 -19.48
C SER A 99 -29.94 1.10 -19.92
N ASP A 100 -29.95 1.36 -21.23
CA ASP A 100 -29.52 2.60 -21.88
C ASP A 100 -30.56 3.69 -21.57
N ASP A 101 -30.18 4.83 -21.00
CA ASP A 101 -30.81 6.15 -21.22
C ASP A 101 -30.10 7.26 -20.39
N THR A 102 -29.56 8.24 -21.12
CA THR A 102 -29.60 9.71 -20.88
C THR A 102 -29.14 10.37 -19.55
N THR A 103 -28.68 11.60 -19.76
CA THR A 103 -28.70 12.79 -18.88
C THR A 103 -27.56 13.05 -17.88
N LEU A 104 -26.71 13.98 -18.34
CA LEU A 104 -25.94 15.04 -17.68
C LEU A 104 -26.54 15.66 -16.40
N SER A 105 -25.67 16.28 -15.58
CA SER A 105 -25.88 17.25 -14.47
C SER A 105 -25.87 16.59 -13.07
N ASP A 106 -25.32 17.11 -11.98
CA ASP A 106 -24.61 18.34 -11.60
C ASP A 106 -24.08 18.13 -10.15
N ASP A 107 -23.23 19.06 -9.70
CA ASP A 107 -23.05 19.53 -8.32
C ASP A 107 -22.32 18.71 -7.25
N GLY A 108 -21.31 19.37 -6.68
CA GLY A 108 -21.45 19.74 -5.27
C GLY A 108 -20.75 18.90 -4.20
N SER A 109 -19.54 19.35 -3.85
CA SER A 109 -19.02 19.45 -2.47
C SER A 109 -18.50 18.22 -1.70
N LYS A 110 -17.16 18.25 -1.56
CA LYS A 110 -16.37 18.22 -0.31
C LYS A 110 -16.46 16.95 0.57
N HIS A 111 -15.42 16.13 0.44
CA HIS A 111 -14.80 15.52 1.61
C HIS A 111 -13.32 15.92 1.63
N ALA A 112 -12.91 16.62 2.69
CA ALA A 112 -11.53 16.97 2.94
C ALA A 112 -10.75 15.70 3.30
N GLU A 113 -10.29 14.96 2.28
CA GLU A 113 -9.16 14.08 2.44
C GLU A 113 -7.92 14.99 2.47
N MET A 114 -7.23 15.02 3.61
CA MET A 114 -5.87 15.56 3.69
C MET A 114 -5.01 14.76 2.71
N ASP A 115 -4.86 15.33 1.52
CA ASP A 115 -4.11 14.75 0.43
C ASP A 115 -2.61 14.80 0.78
N LEU A 116 -2.13 13.69 1.34
CA LEU A 116 -0.71 13.46 1.61
C LEU A 116 0.07 13.14 0.32
N SER A 117 -0.52 13.31 -0.88
CA SER A 117 0.18 13.23 -2.16
C SER A 117 1.29 14.27 -2.31
N CYS A 118 1.31 15.32 -1.48
CA CYS A 118 2.37 16.34 -1.49
C CYS A 118 3.75 15.81 -1.02
N PHE A 119 3.83 14.65 -0.34
CA PHE A 119 5.11 14.13 0.19
C PHE A 119 5.86 13.17 -0.74
N GLU A 120 5.36 12.87 -1.95
CA GLU A 120 6.00 11.94 -2.90
C GLU A 120 6.80 12.62 -4.03
N ARG A 121 7.12 13.92 -3.93
CA ARG A 121 8.14 14.56 -4.76
C ARG A 121 9.21 15.24 -3.91
N LEU A 122 10.19 14.46 -3.45
CA LEU A 122 11.61 14.84 -3.42
C LEU A 122 12.48 13.57 -3.36
#